data_AF-A0A2V7S2R6-F1
#
_entry.id   AF-A0A2V7S2R6-F1
#
_cell.length_a   1.000
_cell.length_b   1.000
_cell.length_c   1.000
_cell.angle_alpha   90.00
_cell.angle_beta   90.00
_cell.angle_gamma   90.00
#
_symmetry.space_group_name_H-M   'P 1'
#
loop_
_entity.id
_entity.type
_entity.pdbx_description
1 polymer ?
#
loop_
_entity_poly.entity_id
_entity_poly.type
_entity_poly.pdbx_seq_one_letter_code
_entity_poly.pdbx_strand_id
1 'polypeptide(L)'
;MADRRVIELSDRAVPESRQPYHAVLGARAGQGARVEHRLVRIVQDSTRRSINALLKDYRKSGHAVRAVGLVVGSVIDPLTIANDHIRAHALEGRLFRTALERAVRSFRLPCSVLVERDAYAKAATVLGQPAGALKRAVTELGRALAGPWRADEKTAALAAWMALHNP
;
A
#
# COMPACT_ATOMS: atom_id res chain seq x y z
N MET A 1 -19.31 -5.12 7.88
CA MET A 1 -19.30 -3.74 7.37
C MET A 1 -17.95 -3.51 6.69
N ALA A 2 -17.95 -3.00 5.46
CA ALA A 2 -16.74 -2.60 4.75
C ALA A 2 -16.60 -1.07 4.85
N ASP A 3 -15.37 -0.57 4.86
CA ASP A 3 -15.06 0.87 4.86
C ASP A 3 -14.07 1.16 3.72
N ARG A 4 -14.20 2.33 3.11
CA ARG A 4 -13.32 2.79 2.03
C ARG A 4 -12.83 4.19 2.33
N ARG A 5 -11.50 4.35 2.40
CA ARG A 5 -10.86 5.64 2.64
C ARG A 5 -9.64 5.85 1.75
N VAL A 6 -9.35 7.11 1.49
CA VAL A 6 -8.06 7.55 0.95
C VAL A 6 -7.27 8.16 2.11
N ILE A 7 -6.03 7.75 2.27
CA ILE A 7 -5.08 8.36 3.22
C ILE A 7 -3.89 8.91 2.45
N GLU A 8 -3.36 10.04 2.92
CA GLU A 8 -2.18 10.66 2.33
C GLU A 8 -0.92 10.03 2.92
N LEU A 9 -0.01 9.56 2.07
CA LEU A 9 1.28 8.99 2.49
C LEU A 9 2.45 9.97 2.33
N SER A 10 2.13 11.17 1.86
CA SER A 10 3.04 12.27 1.57
C SER A 10 2.64 13.51 2.36
N ASP A 11 3.52 14.50 2.45
CA ASP A 11 3.22 15.77 3.10
C ASP A 11 2.76 16.80 2.05
N ARG A 12 1.56 17.37 2.23
CA ARG A 12 1.03 18.39 1.33
C ARG A 12 1.85 19.68 1.35
N ALA A 13 2.53 19.98 2.46
CA ALA A 13 3.42 21.12 2.57
C ALA A 13 4.77 20.89 1.87
N VAL A 14 5.05 19.65 1.44
CA VAL A 14 6.25 19.29 0.66
C VAL A 14 5.82 18.50 -0.59
N PRO A 15 5.35 19.17 -1.66
CA PRO A 15 4.78 18.51 -2.84
C PRO A 15 5.67 17.43 -3.45
N GLU A 16 7.00 17.61 -3.41
CA GLU A 16 8.00 16.67 -3.91
C GLU A 16 7.96 15.33 -3.17
N SER A 17 7.40 15.27 -1.97
CA SER A 17 7.24 14.03 -1.21
C SER A 17 6.24 13.05 -1.85
N ARG A 18 5.45 13.49 -2.86
CA ARG A 18 4.63 12.58 -3.69
C ARG A 18 5.47 11.80 -4.71
N GLN A 19 6.55 12.41 -5.20
CA GLN A 19 7.46 11.81 -6.17
C GLN A 19 8.93 12.02 -5.75
N PRO A 20 9.38 11.42 -4.63
CA PRO A 20 10.70 11.69 -4.08
C PRO A 20 11.85 11.44 -5.05
N TYR A 21 11.78 10.37 -5.86
CA TYR A 21 12.89 10.01 -6.73
C TYR A 21 12.87 10.79 -8.04
N HIS A 22 11.72 11.31 -8.48
CA HIS A 22 11.70 12.35 -9.52
C HIS A 22 12.40 13.62 -9.06
N ALA A 23 12.18 14.04 -7.81
CA ALA A 23 12.88 15.19 -7.24
C ALA A 23 14.39 14.95 -7.08
N VAL A 24 14.81 13.71 -6.80
CA VAL A 24 16.23 13.32 -6.79
C VAL A 24 16.84 13.39 -8.19
N LEU A 25 16.14 12.90 -9.23
CA LEU A 25 16.59 13.01 -10.62
C LEU A 25 16.76 14.46 -11.07
N GLY A 26 15.86 15.35 -10.62
CA GLY A 26 15.93 16.79 -10.90
C GLY A 26 16.87 17.59 -9.99
N ALA A 27 17.56 16.95 -9.04
CA ALA A 27 18.40 17.64 -8.07
C ALA A 27 19.68 18.19 -8.72
N ARG A 28 20.16 19.33 -8.20
CA ARG A 28 21.48 19.87 -8.59
C ARG A 28 22.59 18.87 -8.29
N ALA A 29 23.66 18.91 -9.08
CA ALA A 29 24.85 18.10 -8.85
C ALA A 29 25.33 18.18 -7.40
N GLY A 30 25.57 17.02 -6.78
CA GLY A 30 25.96 16.90 -5.38
C GLY A 30 24.83 17.01 -4.34
N GLN A 31 23.58 17.30 -4.73
CA GLN A 31 22.45 17.44 -3.79
C GLN A 31 21.52 16.23 -3.72
N GLY A 32 21.63 15.28 -4.67
CA GLY A 32 20.71 14.13 -4.78
C GLY A 32 20.52 13.35 -3.47
N ALA A 33 21.62 12.97 -2.81
CA ALA A 33 21.56 12.22 -1.55
C ALA A 33 20.86 12.99 -0.41
N ARG A 34 21.07 14.32 -0.34
CA ARG A 34 20.41 15.17 0.66
C ARG A 34 18.91 15.28 0.39
N VAL A 35 18.52 15.44 -0.87
CA VAL A 35 17.11 15.48 -1.29
C VAL A 35 16.44 14.15 -0.99
N GLU A 36 17.08 13.04 -1.35
CA GLU A 36 16.60 11.68 -1.09
C GLU A 36 16.36 11.47 0.41
N HIS A 37 17.39 11.69 1.25
CA HIS A 37 17.29 11.51 2.70
C HIS A 37 16.12 12.31 3.28
N ARG A 38 16.00 13.58 2.90
CA ARG A 38 14.93 14.47 3.38
C ARG A 38 13.55 13.94 2.99
N LEU A 39 13.33 13.63 1.72
CA LEU A 39 12.01 13.24 1.21
C LEU A 39 11.61 11.83 1.68
N VAL A 40 12.55 10.89 1.76
CA VAL A 40 12.32 9.56 2.32
C VAL A 40 11.86 9.66 3.78
N ARG A 41 12.51 10.50 4.60
CA ARG A 41 12.08 10.73 6.00
C ARG A 41 10.67 11.32 6.06
N ILE A 42 10.37 12.31 5.23
CA ILE A 42 9.04 12.94 5.18
C ILE A 42 7.96 11.90 4.83
N VAL A 43 8.19 11.05 3.82
CA VAL A 43 7.23 9.99 3.45
C VAL A 43 7.03 8.99 4.59
N GLN A 44 8.09 8.58 5.26
CA GLN A 44 8.00 7.67 6.40
C GLN A 44 7.20 8.27 7.56
N ASP A 45 7.46 9.53 7.90
CA ASP A 45 6.76 10.23 8.98
C ASP A 45 5.29 10.49 8.64
N SER A 46 5.00 10.95 7.42
CA SER A 46 3.63 11.15 6.94
C SER A 46 2.85 9.84 6.91
N THR A 47 3.44 8.77 6.39
CA THR A 47 2.83 7.43 6.37
C THR A 47 2.52 6.95 7.79
N ARG A 48 3.47 7.05 8.72
CA ARG A 48 3.25 6.64 10.12
C ARG A 48 2.12 7.44 10.77
N ARG A 49 2.06 8.76 10.56
CA ARG A 49 0.98 9.61 11.08
C ARG A 49 -0.39 9.21 10.52
N SER A 50 -0.49 9.01 9.21
CA SER A 50 -1.74 8.62 8.56
C SER A 50 -2.25 7.25 9.02
N ILE A 51 -1.36 6.25 9.15
CA ILE A 51 -1.73 4.95 9.69
C ILE A 51 -2.15 5.05 11.16
N ASN A 52 -1.43 5.83 11.99
CA ASN A 52 -1.83 6.05 13.39
C ASN A 52 -3.22 6.67 13.51
N ALA A 53 -3.53 7.68 12.69
CA ALA A 53 -4.84 8.32 12.67
C ALA A 53 -5.93 7.31 12.26
N LEU A 54 -5.71 6.56 11.18
CA LEU A 54 -6.65 5.55 10.70
C LEU A 54 -6.94 4.47 11.76
N LEU A 55 -5.90 3.95 12.43
CA LEU A 55 -6.05 2.95 13.49
C LEU A 55 -6.78 3.50 14.72
N LYS A 56 -6.54 4.77 15.08
CA LYS A 56 -7.27 5.44 16.16
C LYS A 56 -8.75 5.61 15.82
N ASP A 57 -9.06 5.98 14.58
CA ASP A 57 -10.44 6.13 14.13
C ASP A 57 -11.20 4.80 14.17
N TYR A 58 -10.61 3.72 13.65
CA TYR A 58 -11.22 2.40 13.76
C TYR A 58 -11.46 1.99 15.21
N ARG A 59 -10.48 2.22 16.10
CA ARG A 59 -10.65 1.91 17.53
C ARG A 59 -11.78 2.73 18.17
N LYS A 60 -11.90 4.02 17.85
CA LYS A 60 -13.00 4.88 18.33
C LYS A 60 -14.36 4.39 17.86
N SER A 61 -14.44 3.85 16.65
CA SER A 61 -15.65 3.23 16.09
C SER A 61 -15.90 1.79 16.57
N GLY A 62 -15.14 1.28 17.54
CA GLY A 62 -15.31 -0.08 18.08
C GLY A 62 -14.70 -1.20 17.23
N HIS A 63 -13.86 -0.87 16.24
CA HIS A 63 -13.21 -1.84 15.36
C HIS A 63 -11.72 -2.01 15.71
N ALA A 64 -11.35 -3.23 16.08
CA ALA A 64 -9.95 -3.61 16.26
C ALA A 64 -9.37 -4.17 14.95
N VAL A 65 -8.37 -3.49 14.38
CA VAL A 65 -7.64 -3.99 13.21
C VAL A 65 -6.77 -5.16 13.64
N ARG A 66 -6.90 -6.29 12.94
CA ARG A 66 -6.18 -7.54 13.25
C ARG A 66 -4.95 -7.78 12.38
N ALA A 67 -5.05 -7.45 11.09
CA ALA A 67 -3.97 -7.65 10.13
C ALA A 67 -4.13 -6.68 8.95
N VAL A 68 -3.08 -6.53 8.15
CA VAL A 68 -3.07 -5.68 6.94
C VAL A 68 -2.53 -6.48 5.75
N GLY A 69 -3.23 -6.41 4.62
CA GLY A 69 -2.73 -6.85 3.32
C GLY A 69 -2.43 -5.65 2.42
N LEU A 70 -1.21 -5.57 1.89
CA LEU A 70 -0.80 -4.52 0.96
C LEU A 70 -0.77 -5.09 -0.47
N VAL A 71 -1.56 -4.52 -1.38
CA VAL A 71 -1.53 -4.89 -2.80
C VAL A 71 -0.60 -3.94 -3.56
N VAL A 72 0.30 -4.50 -4.36
CA VAL A 72 1.26 -3.74 -5.17
C VAL A 72 1.28 -4.24 -6.61
N GLY A 73 1.50 -3.35 -7.58
CA GLY A 73 1.60 -3.73 -8.99
C GLY A 73 2.88 -4.51 -9.32
N SER A 74 3.98 -4.26 -8.60
CA SER A 74 5.27 -4.90 -8.83
C SER A 74 6.15 -4.92 -7.58
N VAL A 75 7.09 -5.87 -7.54
CA VAL A 75 8.17 -5.98 -6.55
C VAL A 75 9.55 -6.02 -7.21
N ILE A 76 9.63 -5.59 -8.47
CA ILE A 76 10.88 -5.54 -9.26
C ILE A 76 11.99 -4.81 -8.49
N ASP A 77 13.23 -5.27 -8.67
CA ASP A 77 14.39 -4.57 -8.14
C ASP A 77 14.70 -3.34 -9.01
N PRO A 78 14.57 -2.10 -8.51
CA PRO A 78 14.84 -0.91 -9.32
C PRO A 78 16.27 -0.86 -9.87
N LEU A 79 17.23 -1.53 -9.24
CA LEU A 79 18.61 -1.59 -9.71
C LEU A 79 18.74 -2.34 -11.05
N THR A 80 17.78 -3.18 -11.42
CA THR A 80 17.78 -3.87 -12.72
C THR A 80 17.15 -3.03 -13.84
N ILE A 81 16.71 -1.79 -13.55
CA ILE A 81 16.02 -0.93 -14.51
C ILE A 81 16.99 0.13 -15.05
N ALA A 82 17.30 0.03 -16.34
CA ALA A 82 18.24 0.94 -17.00
C ALA A 82 17.68 2.37 -17.15
N ASN A 83 16.41 2.52 -17.54
CA ASN A 83 15.81 3.83 -17.75
C ASN A 83 15.59 4.56 -16.41
N ASP A 84 16.19 5.74 -16.26
CA ASP A 84 16.18 6.53 -15.02
C ASP A 84 14.77 6.89 -14.55
N HIS A 85 13.89 7.29 -15.47
CA HIS A 85 12.51 7.65 -15.14
C HIS A 85 11.71 6.44 -14.65
N ILE A 86 11.82 5.30 -15.34
CA ILE A 86 11.17 4.04 -14.92
C ILE A 86 11.75 3.57 -13.59
N ARG A 87 13.07 3.72 -13.38
CA ARG A 87 13.73 3.39 -12.12
C ARG A 87 13.25 4.27 -10.97
N ALA A 88 13.03 5.57 -11.20
CA ALA A 88 12.44 6.46 -10.20
C ALA A 88 11.04 6.01 -9.78
N HIS A 89 10.15 5.68 -10.72
CA HIS A 89 8.83 5.10 -10.40
C HIS A 89 8.94 3.82 -9.56
N ALA A 90 9.87 2.93 -9.90
CA ALA A 90 10.09 1.69 -9.16
C ALA A 90 10.64 1.94 -7.74
N LEU A 91 11.55 2.91 -7.58
CA LEU A 91 12.06 3.36 -6.28
C LEU A 91 10.94 4.00 -5.43
N GLU A 92 10.05 4.77 -6.03
CA GLU A 92 8.87 5.36 -5.35
C GLU A 92 7.89 4.28 -4.90
N GLY A 93 7.55 3.33 -5.78
CA GLY A 93 6.73 2.17 -5.44
C GLY A 93 7.33 1.36 -4.28
N ARG A 94 8.64 1.12 -4.29
CA ARG A 94 9.36 0.49 -3.18
C ARG A 94 9.29 1.34 -1.90
N LEU A 95 9.50 2.65 -1.99
CA LEU A 95 9.49 3.56 -0.85
C LEU A 95 8.13 3.58 -0.16
N PHE A 96 7.03 3.83 -0.88
CA PHE A 96 5.70 3.88 -0.27
C PHE A 96 5.28 2.53 0.31
N ARG A 97 5.55 1.42 -0.41
CA ARG A 97 5.28 0.06 0.11
C ARG A 97 6.02 -0.20 1.41
N THR A 98 7.33 0.05 1.44
CA THR A 98 8.14 -0.24 2.63
C THR A 98 7.88 0.73 3.78
N ALA A 99 7.50 1.98 3.50
CA ALA A 99 7.04 2.94 4.51
C ALA A 99 5.74 2.47 5.17
N LEU A 100 4.76 2.01 4.36
CA LEU A 100 3.50 1.44 4.86
C LEU A 100 3.76 0.20 5.73
N GLU A 101 4.52 -0.77 5.20
CA GLU A 101 4.84 -2.00 5.91
C GLU A 101 5.54 -1.74 7.25
N ARG A 102 6.51 -0.83 7.29
CA ARG A 102 7.19 -0.41 8.52
C ARG A 102 6.24 0.28 9.49
N ALA A 103 5.39 1.19 9.02
CA ALA A 103 4.42 1.88 9.85
C ALA A 103 3.46 0.88 10.50
N VAL A 104 2.85 0.00 9.72
CA VAL A 104 1.93 -1.05 10.19
C VAL A 104 2.60 -1.97 11.22
N ARG A 105 3.79 -2.49 10.91
CA ARG A 105 4.54 -3.37 11.83
C ARG A 105 4.91 -2.68 13.13
N SER A 106 5.16 -1.37 13.12
CA SER A 106 5.44 -0.62 14.35
C SER A 106 4.25 -0.56 15.32
N PHE A 107 3.02 -0.83 14.83
CA PHE A 107 1.82 -1.02 15.65
C PHE A 107 1.54 -2.49 15.98
N ARG A 108 2.52 -3.38 15.76
CA ARG A 108 2.45 -4.84 15.98
C ARG A 108 1.35 -5.54 15.18
N LEU A 109 0.98 -4.97 14.03
CA LEU A 109 0.03 -5.62 13.12
C LEU A 109 0.78 -6.53 12.15
N PRO A 110 0.36 -7.80 12.01
CA PRO A 110 0.77 -8.64 10.89
C PRO A 110 0.51 -7.93 9.56
N CYS A 111 1.49 -7.98 8.66
CA CYS A 111 1.44 -7.30 7.38
C CYS A 111 1.98 -8.22 6.28
N SER A 112 1.17 -8.46 5.26
CA SER A 112 1.53 -9.23 4.07
C SER A 112 1.54 -8.34 2.82
N VAL A 113 2.34 -8.71 1.83
CA VAL A 113 2.40 -8.03 0.53
C VAL A 113 1.92 -9.00 -0.56
N LEU A 114 1.00 -8.53 -1.40
CA LEU A 114 0.42 -9.27 -2.51
C LEU A 114 0.69 -8.53 -3.82
N VAL A 115 1.25 -9.23 -4.80
CA VAL A 115 1.39 -8.68 -6.16
C VAL A 115 0.05 -8.84 -6.87
N GLU A 116 -0.49 -7.75 -7.42
CA GLU A 116 -1.84 -7.69 -7.96
C GLU A 116 -2.12 -8.79 -9.00
N ARG A 117 -1.19 -9.03 -9.92
CA ARG A 117 -1.34 -10.04 -10.98
C ARG A 117 -1.48 -11.47 -10.44
N ASP A 118 -0.95 -11.73 -9.24
CA ASP A 118 -1.01 -13.05 -8.60
C ASP A 118 -2.17 -13.16 -7.60
N ALA A 119 -2.93 -12.08 -7.38
CA ALA A 119 -3.79 -11.92 -6.21
C ALA A 119 -4.81 -13.07 -6.05
N TYR A 120 -5.56 -13.36 -7.11
CA TYR A 120 -6.59 -14.40 -7.08
C TYR A 120 -6.02 -15.82 -7.03
N ALA A 121 -4.87 -16.05 -7.68
CA ALA A 121 -4.22 -17.36 -7.63
C ALA A 121 -3.73 -17.66 -6.20
N LYS A 122 -3.05 -16.69 -5.57
CA LYS A 122 -2.59 -16.81 -4.17
C LYS A 122 -3.76 -16.92 -3.20
N ALA A 123 -4.82 -16.13 -3.39
CA ALA A 123 -6.00 -16.22 -2.55
C ALA A 123 -6.70 -17.57 -2.67
N ALA A 124 -6.73 -18.17 -3.86
CA ALA A 124 -7.31 -19.50 -4.05
C ALA A 124 -6.57 -20.57 -3.25
N THR A 125 -5.23 -20.51 -3.23
CA THR A 125 -4.40 -21.38 -2.39
C THR A 125 -4.62 -21.13 -0.90
N VAL A 126 -4.63 -19.86 -0.47
CA VAL A 126 -4.73 -19.51 0.96
C VAL A 126 -6.12 -19.79 1.53
N LEU A 127 -7.18 -19.51 0.78
CA LEU A 127 -8.57 -19.62 1.26
C LEU A 127 -9.22 -20.96 0.90
N GLY A 128 -8.54 -21.81 0.12
CA GLY A 128 -9.07 -23.10 -0.34
C GLY A 128 -10.31 -22.97 -1.25
N GLN A 129 -10.45 -21.85 -1.97
CA GLN A 129 -11.60 -21.57 -2.83
C GLN A 129 -11.19 -21.27 -4.27
N PRO A 130 -11.98 -21.64 -5.29
CA PRO A 130 -11.66 -21.30 -6.68
C PRO A 130 -11.55 -19.77 -6.89
N ALA A 131 -10.54 -19.34 -7.65
CA ALA A 131 -10.31 -17.92 -7.96
C ALA A 131 -11.56 -17.20 -8.51
N GLY A 132 -12.34 -17.87 -9.36
CA GLY A 132 -13.59 -17.32 -9.89
C GLY A 132 -14.67 -17.11 -8.83
N ALA A 133 -14.74 -17.96 -7.80
CA ALA A 133 -15.67 -17.80 -6.68
C ALA A 133 -15.25 -16.61 -5.80
N LEU A 134 -13.96 -16.50 -5.49
CA LEU A 134 -13.40 -15.35 -4.76
C LEU A 134 -13.65 -14.03 -5.49
N LYS A 135 -13.46 -13.99 -6.81
CA LYS A 135 -13.74 -12.80 -7.65
C LYS A 135 -15.21 -12.38 -7.59
N ARG A 136 -16.15 -13.34 -7.61
CA ARG A 136 -17.57 -13.05 -7.43
C ARG A 136 -17.86 -12.51 -6.03
N ALA A 137 -17.31 -13.15 -4.99
CA ALA A 137 -17.51 -12.74 -3.61
C ALA A 137 -17.05 -11.30 -3.34
N VAL A 138 -15.83 -10.91 -3.75
CA VAL A 138 -15.35 -9.52 -3.57
C VAL A 138 -16.12 -8.52 -4.44
N THR A 139 -16.64 -8.94 -5.59
CA THR A 139 -17.50 -8.08 -6.40
C THR A 139 -18.83 -7.81 -5.70
N GLU A 140 -19.41 -8.81 -5.04
CA GLU A 140 -20.66 -8.67 -4.29
C GLU A 140 -20.47 -7.81 -3.04
N LEU A 141 -19.36 -8.01 -2.30
CA LEU A 141 -19.00 -7.16 -1.16
C LEU A 141 -18.93 -5.68 -1.53
N GLY A 142 -18.41 -5.37 -2.73
CA GLY A 142 -18.32 -4.00 -3.23
C GLY A 142 -19.67 -3.35 -3.55
N ARG A 143 -20.72 -4.14 -3.83
CA ARG A 143 -22.07 -3.59 -4.09
C ARG A 143 -22.71 -2.97 -2.84
N ALA A 144 -22.30 -3.42 -1.65
CA ALA A 144 -22.81 -2.90 -0.38
C ALA A 144 -22.28 -1.49 -0.03
N LEU A 145 -21.32 -0.97 -0.80
CA LEU A 145 -20.80 0.39 -0.66
C LEU A 145 -21.26 1.28 -1.82
N ALA A 146 -21.03 2.59 -1.72
CA ALA A 146 -21.46 3.61 -2.67
C ALA A 146 -20.83 3.45 -4.09
N GLY A 147 -21.29 2.45 -4.84
CA GLY A 147 -20.88 2.14 -6.21
C GLY A 147 -20.00 0.88 -6.34
N PRO A 148 -19.91 0.30 -7.55
CA PRO A 148 -19.13 -0.90 -7.80
C PRO A 148 -17.64 -0.65 -7.57
N TRP A 149 -16.99 -1.57 -6.84
CA TRP A 149 -15.56 -1.49 -6.61
C TRP A 149 -14.73 -1.60 -7.91
N ARG A 150 -13.69 -0.78 -7.98
CA ARG A 150 -12.59 -0.86 -8.94
C ARG A 150 -11.75 -2.12 -8.71
N ALA A 151 -10.83 -2.42 -9.63
CA ALA A 151 -10.02 -3.62 -9.57
C ALA A 151 -9.08 -3.64 -8.35
N ASP A 152 -8.48 -2.51 -8.03
CA ASP A 152 -7.62 -2.27 -6.85
C ASP A 152 -8.38 -2.42 -5.53
N GLU A 153 -9.60 -1.88 -5.44
CA GLU A 153 -10.46 -2.05 -4.25
C GLU A 153 -10.83 -3.52 -4.02
N LYS A 154 -11.15 -4.26 -5.09
CA LYS A 154 -11.45 -5.70 -5.02
C LYS A 154 -10.25 -6.52 -4.57
N THR A 155 -9.07 -6.24 -5.11
CA THR A 155 -7.84 -6.95 -4.71
C THR A 155 -7.39 -6.57 -3.30
N ALA A 156 -7.59 -5.32 -2.87
CA ALA A 156 -7.35 -4.90 -1.50
C ALA A 156 -8.27 -5.62 -0.50
N ALA A 157 -9.56 -5.73 -0.82
CA ALA A 157 -10.50 -6.51 0.00
C ALA A 157 -10.14 -8.00 0.06
N LEU A 158 -9.70 -8.58 -1.08
CA LEU A 158 -9.21 -9.96 -1.13
C LEU A 158 -7.96 -10.15 -0.25
N ALA A 159 -7.01 -9.22 -0.31
CA ALA A 159 -5.80 -9.25 0.51
C ALA A 159 -6.12 -9.15 2.02
N ALA A 160 -7.09 -8.31 2.39
CA ALA A 160 -7.57 -8.23 3.77
C ALA A 160 -8.25 -9.54 4.22
N TRP A 161 -9.04 -10.18 3.35
CA TRP A 161 -9.65 -11.48 3.66
C TRP A 161 -8.57 -12.56 3.87
N MET A 162 -7.58 -12.64 2.99
CA MET A 162 -6.44 -13.56 3.18
C MET A 162 -5.71 -13.30 4.50
N ALA A 163 -5.49 -12.03 4.87
CA ALA A 163 -4.82 -11.66 6.11
C ALA A 163 -5.61 -12.03 7.37
N LEU A 164 -6.95 -12.14 7.28
CA LEU A 164 -7.81 -12.58 8.39
C LEU A 164 -7.95 -14.10 8.49
N HIS A 165 -7.66 -14.84 7.41
CA HIS A 165 -7.78 -16.30 7.40
C HIS A 165 -6.69 -16.98 8.23
N ASN A 166 -5.50 -16.39 8.28
CA ASN A 166 -4.35 -16.85 9.08
C ASN A 166 -3.89 -15.72 10.03
N PRO A 167 -4.66 -15.39 11.08
CA PRO A 167 -4.36 -14.28 11.99
C PRO A 167 -3.19 -14.56 12.94
#